data_AF-A0AB37VP45-F1
#
_entry.id   AF-A0AB37VP45-F1
#
_cell.length_a   1.000
_cell.length_b   1.000
_cell.length_c   1.000
_cell.angle_alpha   90.00
_cell.angle_beta   90.00
_cell.angle_gamma   90.00
#
_symmetry.space_group_name_H-M   'P 1'
#
loop_
_entity.id
_entity.type
_entity.pdbx_description
1 polymer ?
#
loop_
_entity_poly.entity_id
_entity_poly.type
_entity_poly.pdbx_seq_one_letter_code
_entity_poly.pdbx_strand_id
1 'polypeptide(L)'
;VGAAVKYKLLPSVILSQYGYESAFGTSASARNDLNYFGITWFDGCLFPKGTARGIGGIEGGWYMKFPNSKAAFSYYGFMVATQSNFNACVGNKSPGASLLILGRGGYAAA
;
A
#
# COMPACT_ATOMS: atom_id res chain seq x y z
N VAL A 1 -8.28 15.05 -5.99
CA VAL A 1 -7.83 15.29 -4.60
C VAL A 1 -6.87 14.17 -4.18
N GLY A 2 -5.80 14.46 -3.44
CA GLY A 2 -4.85 13.44 -2.97
C GLY A 2 -5.45 12.56 -1.88
N ALA A 3 -4.98 11.31 -1.75
CA ALA A 3 -5.49 10.31 -0.81
C ALA A 3 -5.49 10.80 0.65
N ALA A 4 -4.40 11.45 1.08
CA ALA A 4 -4.28 12.01 2.43
C ALA A 4 -5.41 12.99 2.76
N VAL A 5 -5.69 13.92 1.85
CA VAL A 5 -6.76 14.91 2.02
C VAL A 5 -8.13 14.24 1.94
N LYS A 6 -8.34 13.36 0.96
CA LYS A 6 -9.63 12.68 0.74
C LYS A 6 -10.07 11.87 1.95
N TYR A 7 -9.14 11.12 2.55
CA TYR A 7 -9.43 10.16 3.61
C TYR A 7 -8.90 10.58 4.98
N LYS A 8 -8.44 11.83 5.13
CA LYS A 8 -7.87 12.35 6.38
C LYS A 8 -6.75 11.44 6.94
N LEU A 9 -5.92 10.90 6.06
CA LEU A 9 -4.76 10.07 6.41
C LEU A 9 -3.52 10.96 6.55
N LEU A 10 -2.63 10.62 7.48
CA LEU A 10 -1.39 11.37 7.69
C LEU A 10 -0.45 11.22 6.48
N PRO A 11 -0.09 12.31 5.78
CA PRO A 11 0.84 12.24 4.64
C PRO A 11 2.18 11.61 5.01
N SER A 12 2.69 11.88 6.22
CA SER A 12 3.95 11.31 6.72
C SER A 12 3.90 9.78 6.80
N VAL A 13 2.76 9.19 7.18
CA VAL A 13 2.59 7.74 7.24
C VAL A 13 2.54 7.14 5.83
N ILE A 14 1.86 7.81 4.88
CA ILE A 14 1.84 7.37 3.49
C ILE A 14 3.26 7.38 2.90
N LEU A 15 4.03 8.45 3.15
CA LEU A 15 5.39 8.60 2.66
C LEU A 15 6.37 7.64 3.35
N SER A 16 6.20 7.37 4.65
CA SER A 16 7.03 6.37 5.34
C SER A 16 6.77 4.97 4.79
N GLN A 17 5.52 4.62 4.52
CA GLN A 17 5.15 3.35 3.88
C GLN A 17 5.70 3.27 2.46
N TYR A 18 5.60 4.34 1.66
CA TYR A 18 6.27 4.42 0.37
C TYR A 18 7.78 4.16 0.48
N GLY A 19 8.46 4.85 1.40
CA GLY A 19 9.91 4.69 1.59
C GLY A 19 10.29 3.27 1.98
N TYR A 20 9.58 2.70 2.96
CA TYR A 20 9.85 1.38 3.52
C TYR A 20 9.53 0.25 2.54
N GLU A 21 8.30 0.20 2.01
CA GLU A 21 7.80 -0.91 1.19
C GLU A 21 8.45 -0.96 -0.19
N SER A 22 8.87 0.19 -0.74
CA SER A 22 9.37 0.27 -2.10
C SER A 22 10.84 0.63 -2.25
N ALA A 23 11.56 0.80 -1.14
CA ALA A 23 12.90 1.40 -1.14
C ALA A 23 12.90 2.72 -1.93
N PHE A 24 11.98 3.62 -1.58
CA PHE A 24 11.74 4.89 -2.27
C PHE A 24 11.51 4.74 -3.80
N GLY A 25 10.78 3.70 -4.20
CA GLY A 25 10.39 3.45 -5.59
C GLY A 25 11.40 2.63 -6.41
N THR A 26 12.45 2.11 -5.78
CA THR A 26 13.53 1.38 -6.48
C THR A 26 13.35 -0.14 -6.50
N SER A 27 12.45 -0.68 -5.68
CA SER A 27 12.09 -2.11 -5.68
C SER A 27 11.54 -2.58 -7.03
N ALA A 28 11.61 -3.89 -7.29
CA ALA A 28 11.18 -4.48 -8.56
C ALA A 28 9.69 -4.20 -8.86
N SER A 29 8.80 -4.44 -7.89
CA SER A 29 7.36 -4.17 -8.02
C SER A 29 7.06 -2.67 -8.20
N ALA A 30 7.81 -1.79 -7.55
CA ALA A 30 7.65 -0.35 -7.75
C ALA A 30 8.06 0.09 -9.16
N ARG A 31 9.18 -0.41 -9.68
CA ARG A 31 9.69 -0.06 -11.01
C ARG A 31 8.85 -0.65 -12.14
N ASN A 32 8.47 -1.91 -12.01
CA ASN A 32 7.80 -2.65 -13.08
C ASN A 32 6.29 -2.44 -13.09
N ASP A 33 5.69 -2.23 -11.91
CA ASP A 33 4.24 -2.28 -11.72
C ASP A 33 3.67 -1.03 -11.06
N LEU A 34 4.51 -0.06 -10.71
CA LEU A 34 4.12 1.13 -9.96
C LEU A 34 3.42 0.79 -8.63
N ASN A 35 3.74 -0.38 -8.07
CA ASN A 35 3.20 -0.84 -6.80
C ASN A 35 4.18 -0.51 -5.68
N TYR A 36 4.04 0.69 -5.13
CA TYR A 36 4.94 1.20 -4.09
C TYR A 36 4.64 0.67 -2.69
N PHE A 37 3.59 -0.11 -2.55
CA PHE A 37 2.93 -0.40 -1.28
C PHE A 37 2.80 -1.90 -1.04
N GLY A 38 3.43 -2.75 -1.85
CA GLY A 38 3.38 -4.21 -1.69
C GLY A 38 1.97 -4.80 -1.84
N ILE A 39 1.05 -4.12 -2.54
CA ILE A 39 -0.36 -4.51 -2.56
C ILE A 39 -0.52 -5.80 -3.35
N THR A 40 -0.98 -6.84 -2.67
CA THR A 40 -1.18 -8.19 -3.23
C THR A 40 -2.37 -8.21 -4.19
N TRP A 41 -2.19 -8.88 -5.32
CA TRP A 41 -3.24 -9.18 -6.28
C TRP A 41 -4.14 -10.32 -5.80
N PHE A 42 -5.43 -10.22 -6.06
CA PHE A 42 -6.41 -11.25 -5.77
C PHE A 42 -7.47 -11.30 -6.88
N ASP A 43 -8.16 -12.45 -7.00
CA ASP A 43 -9.22 -12.63 -7.99
C ASP A 43 -10.34 -11.59 -7.80
N GLY A 44 -10.71 -10.91 -8.90
CA GLY A 44 -11.74 -9.87 -8.89
C GLY A 44 -11.23 -8.47 -8.49
N CYS A 45 -9.93 -8.28 -8.22
CA CYS A 45 -9.40 -6.94 -8.01
C CYS A 45 -9.39 -6.11 -9.32
N LEU A 46 -9.40 -4.79 -9.19
CA LEU A 46 -9.52 -3.85 -10.32
C LEU A 46 -8.29 -3.80 -11.24
N PHE A 47 -7.15 -4.31 -10.78
CA PHE A 47 -5.86 -4.16 -11.43
C PHE A 47 -5.31 -5.53 -11.88
N PRO A 48 -4.55 -5.58 -13.00
CA PRO A 48 -3.97 -6.83 -13.46
C PRO A 48 -2.85 -7.33 -12.52
N LYS A 49 -2.43 -8.59 -12.74
CA LYS A 49 -1.24 -9.18 -12.11
C LYS A 49 0.02 -8.44 -12.58
N GLY A 50 0.90 -8.12 -11.63
CA GLY A 50 2.22 -7.53 -11.85
C GLY A 50 3.34 -8.53 -11.59
N THR A 51 4.38 -8.10 -10.89
CA THR A 51 5.53 -8.90 -10.44
C THR A 51 5.09 -9.97 -9.44
N ALA A 52 5.71 -11.16 -9.51
CA ALA A 52 5.51 -12.22 -8.53
C ALA A 52 6.00 -11.79 -7.13
N ARG A 53 5.35 -12.29 -6.07
CA ARG A 53 5.71 -11.91 -4.68
C ARG A 53 6.93 -12.65 -4.15
N GLY A 54 7.77 -11.96 -3.38
CA GLY A 54 9.04 -12.49 -2.88
C GLY A 54 10.15 -12.57 -3.94
N ILE A 55 11.39 -12.78 -3.49
CA ILE A 55 12.53 -12.96 -4.39
C ILE A 55 12.32 -14.22 -5.22
N GLY A 56 12.15 -14.09 -6.53
CA GLY A 56 11.90 -15.23 -7.42
C GLY A 56 10.53 -15.89 -7.25
N GLY A 57 9.55 -15.21 -6.62
CA GLY A 57 8.19 -15.75 -6.48
C GLY A 57 7.94 -16.64 -5.25
N ILE A 58 8.90 -16.72 -4.32
CA ILE A 58 8.88 -17.65 -3.18
C ILE A 58 7.70 -17.46 -2.22
N GLU A 59 7.11 -16.27 -2.15
CA GLU A 59 5.97 -16.00 -1.27
C GLU A 59 4.64 -16.48 -1.86
N GLY A 60 4.64 -16.88 -3.13
CA GLY A 60 3.43 -17.23 -3.86
C GLY A 60 2.55 -16.01 -4.18
N GLY A 61 1.82 -16.11 -5.29
CA GLY A 61 0.94 -15.03 -5.74
C GLY A 61 1.67 -13.87 -6.42
N TRP A 62 0.94 -12.79 -6.62
CA TRP A 62 1.34 -11.68 -7.48
C TRP A 62 1.06 -10.34 -6.79
N TYR A 63 1.84 -9.32 -7.09
CA TYR A 63 1.50 -7.94 -6.76
C TYR A 63 0.50 -7.38 -7.79
N MET A 64 -0.28 -6.37 -7.39
CA MET A 64 -1.07 -5.59 -8.36
C MET A 64 -0.18 -4.74 -9.26
N LYS A 65 -0.60 -4.53 -10.51
CA LYS A 65 0.02 -3.58 -11.44
C LYS A 65 -0.84 -2.35 -11.68
N PHE A 66 -0.31 -1.19 -11.30
CA PHE A 66 -0.99 0.09 -11.43
C PHE A 66 -0.64 0.79 -12.75
N PRO A 67 -1.60 1.48 -13.39
CA PRO A 67 -1.37 2.17 -14.66
C PRO A 67 -0.57 3.48 -14.51
N ASN A 68 -0.53 4.05 -13.31
CA ASN A 68 0.23 5.26 -12.99
C ASN A 68 0.34 5.43 -11.46
N SER A 69 1.26 6.29 -11.00
CA SER A 69 1.46 6.55 -9.58
C SER A 69 0.20 7.07 -8.90
N LYS A 70 -0.58 7.93 -9.59
CA LYS A 70 -1.84 8.45 -9.04
C LYS A 70 -2.81 7.32 -8.67
N ALA A 71 -2.94 6.30 -9.52
CA ALA A 71 -3.76 5.12 -9.24
C ALA A 71 -3.24 4.35 -8.03
N ALA A 72 -1.92 4.11 -7.95
CA ALA A 72 -1.31 3.40 -6.82
C ALA A 72 -1.56 4.09 -5.47
N PHE A 73 -1.26 5.39 -5.36
CA PHE A 73 -1.49 6.16 -4.14
C PHE A 73 -2.99 6.30 -3.81
N SER A 74 -3.85 6.42 -4.82
CA SER A 74 -5.30 6.51 -4.60
C SER A 74 -5.87 5.19 -4.07
N TYR A 75 -5.40 4.05 -4.61
CA TYR A 75 -5.84 2.74 -4.18
C TYR A 75 -5.33 2.40 -2.78
N TYR A 76 -4.06 2.69 -2.48
CA TYR A 76 -3.54 2.56 -1.11
C TYR A 76 -4.38 3.33 -0.11
N GLY A 77 -4.66 4.61 -0.39
CA GLY A 77 -5.49 5.43 0.49
C GLY A 77 -6.93 4.91 0.64
N PHE A 78 -7.53 4.42 -0.46
CA PHE A 78 -8.84 3.79 -0.42
C PHE A 78 -8.83 2.56 0.48
N MET A 79 -7.89 1.64 0.26
CA MET A 79 -7.74 0.41 1.02
C MET A 79 -7.57 0.67 2.52
N VAL A 80 -6.67 1.58 2.91
CA VAL A 80 -6.50 1.98 4.32
C VAL A 80 -7.78 2.58 4.88
N ALA A 81 -8.53 3.36 4.10
CA ALA A 81 -9.74 4.03 4.58
C ALA A 81 -10.96 3.11 4.69
N THR A 82 -11.05 2.05 3.88
CA THR A 82 -12.27 1.23 3.77
C THR A 82 -12.17 -0.14 4.41
N GLN A 83 -10.97 -0.72 4.53
CA GLN A 83 -10.83 -2.03 5.14
C GLN A 83 -10.91 -1.93 6.67
N SER A 84 -11.70 -2.79 7.30
CA SER A 84 -12.02 -2.73 8.74
C SER A 84 -10.81 -2.90 9.65
N ASN A 85 -9.76 -3.57 9.17
CA ASN A 85 -8.49 -3.75 9.86
C ASN A 85 -7.57 -2.52 9.80
N PHE A 86 -7.83 -1.54 8.95
CA PHE A 86 -6.97 -0.35 8.76
C PHE A 86 -7.69 0.98 8.97
N ASN A 87 -9.01 1.03 8.85
CA ASN A 87 -9.78 2.27 8.81
C ASN A 87 -9.67 3.15 10.07
N ALA A 88 -9.20 2.61 11.19
CA ALA A 88 -8.85 3.39 12.39
C ALA A 88 -7.70 4.40 12.15
N CYS A 89 -6.99 4.32 11.01
CA CYS A 89 -6.05 5.35 10.57
C CYS A 89 -6.74 6.64 10.08
N VAL A 90 -8.02 6.59 9.69
CA VAL A 90 -8.77 7.76 9.20
C VAL A 90 -8.95 8.79 10.31
N GLY A 91 -8.42 10.00 10.10
CA GLY A 91 -8.48 11.08 11.08
C GLY A 91 -7.52 10.93 12.26
N ASN A 92 -6.71 9.88 12.30
CA ASN A 92 -5.69 9.70 13.34
C ASN A 92 -4.60 10.78 13.18
N LYS A 93 -4.16 11.34 14.32
CA LYS A 93 -3.15 12.42 14.36
C LYS A 93 -1.77 11.96 14.80
N SER A 94 -1.63 10.70 15.19
CA SER A 94 -0.37 10.10 15.63
C SER A 94 0.19 9.17 14.55
N PRO A 95 1.38 9.47 14.00
CA PRO A 95 2.06 8.57 13.06
C PRO A 95 2.32 7.19 13.69
N GLY A 96 2.82 7.15 14.93
CA GLY A 96 3.09 5.90 15.64
C GLY A 96 1.84 5.05 15.86
N ALA A 97 0.71 5.67 16.23
CA ALA A 97 -0.55 4.95 16.36
C ALA A 97 -1.04 4.41 15.02
N SER A 98 -0.90 5.20 13.95
CA SER A 98 -1.30 4.78 12.59
C SER A 98 -0.45 3.60 12.10
N LEU A 99 0.86 3.63 12.32
CA LEU A 99 1.75 2.51 11.99
C LEU A 99 1.43 1.26 12.81
N LEU A 100 1.11 1.41 14.09
CA LEU A 100 0.68 0.29 14.94
C LEU A 100 -0.64 -0.33 14.45
N ILE A 101 -1.60 0.49 14.02
CA ILE A 101 -2.86 0.02 13.43
C ILE A 101 -2.58 -0.78 12.16
N LEU A 102 -1.74 -0.25 11.25
CA LEU A 102 -1.36 -0.95 10.02
C LEU A 102 -0.66 -2.28 10.31
N GLY A 103 0.29 -2.30 11.24
CA GLY A 103 0.98 -3.53 11.66
C GLY A 103 0.02 -4.57 12.24
N ARG A 104 -0.87 -4.16 13.17
CA ARG A 104 -1.88 -5.05 13.76
C ARG A 104 -2.93 -5.54 12.76
N GLY A 105 -3.22 -4.74 11.74
CA GLY A 105 -4.11 -5.10 10.64
C GLY A 105 -3.49 -6.05 9.62
N GLY A 106 -2.21 -6.41 9.78
CA GLY A 106 -1.50 -7.33 8.90
C GLY A 106 -0.97 -6.68 7.61
N TYR A 107 -0.75 -5.36 7.61
CA TYR A 107 -0.24 -4.66 6.43
C TYR A 107 1.20 -5.07 6.09
N ALA A 108 2.06 -5.12 7.11
CA ALA A 108 3.40 -5.68 7.05
C ALA A 108 3.54 -6.59 8.28
N ALA A 109 3.70 -7.90 8.05
CA ALA A 109 4.10 -8.81 9.12
C ALA A 109 5.58 -8.54 9.40
N ALA A 110 5.88 -8.13 10.63
CA ALA A 110 7.25 -8.04 11.13
C ALA A 110 7.92 -9.42 11.19
#